data_AF-A0A951E9V4-F1
#
_entry.id   AF-A0A951E9V4-F1
#
_cell.length_a   1.000
_cell.length_b   1.000
_cell.length_c   1.000
_cell.angle_alpha   90.00
_cell.angle_beta   90.00
_cell.angle_gamma   90.00
#
_symmetry.space_group_name_H-M   'P 1'
#
loop_
_entity.id
_entity.type
_entity.pdbx_description
1 polymer ?
#
loop_
_entity_poly.entity_id
_entity_poly.type
_entity_poly.pdbx_seq_one_letter_code
_entity_poly.pdbx_strand_id
1 'polypeptide(L)'
;MSLPLAACARTGDNTNMPTLSLEQLHARRDELNMQLTALQAQRVQIANDVRQVEADQRSARAKGQDGALLTERRKQREIGLQQTSWAIEQLRERLADTDAEIRRRDPVKALERDIGKLLADLQTYDADRARLDGAHQAAIDTLANIAQELHELVWTTRQRHDDLLARAQNLRATAQRLGHPSVAVPTPRSWSQPLEQALRGTGAAWRAYLTSIHNRAPEPFARELGAAAAIALATRRQVRR
;
A
#
# COMPACT_ATOMS: atom_id res chain seq x y z
N MET A 1 67.36 13.83 15.50
CA MET A 1 66.36 12.76 15.67
C MET A 1 65.24 13.02 14.70
N SER A 2 64.97 12.02 13.85
CA SER A 2 63.77 11.72 13.07
C SER A 2 62.90 12.86 12.49
N LEU A 3 62.92 12.97 11.15
CA LEU A 3 61.73 13.15 10.31
C LEU A 3 61.29 11.73 9.82
N PRO A 4 60.16 11.49 9.10
CA PRO A 4 59.12 12.39 8.54
C PRO A 4 57.65 11.84 8.64
N LEU A 5 56.66 12.58 8.12
CA LEU A 5 55.76 12.07 7.07
C LEU A 5 54.88 13.18 6.49
N ALA A 6 55.07 13.39 5.20
CA ALA A 6 54.25 14.19 4.32
C ALA A 6 52.89 13.50 4.07
N ALA A 7 51.84 14.29 3.92
CA ALA A 7 50.72 13.94 3.06
C ALA A 7 50.31 15.18 2.28
N CYS A 8 50.68 15.18 1.01
CA CYS A 8 50.33 16.14 0.00
C CYS A 8 48.82 16.43 0.01
N ALA A 9 48.46 17.70 0.20
CA ALA A 9 47.20 18.22 -0.30
C ALA A 9 47.28 18.21 -1.84
N ARG A 10 46.90 17.09 -2.45
CA ARG A 10 46.54 17.06 -3.87
C ARG A 10 45.20 17.76 -4.00
N THR A 11 45.26 19.00 -4.46
CA THR A 11 44.23 19.59 -5.30
C THR A 11 43.88 18.60 -6.40
N GLY A 12 42.68 18.04 -6.31
CA GLY A 12 42.03 17.32 -7.39
C GLY A 12 40.65 17.93 -7.52
N ASP A 13 40.52 18.87 -8.45
CA ASP A 13 39.25 19.31 -9.00
C ASP A 13 38.33 18.09 -9.20
N ASN A 14 37.34 17.94 -8.32
CA ASN A 14 36.16 17.15 -8.64
C ASN A 14 35.44 17.92 -9.73
N THR A 15 35.78 17.57 -10.97
CA THR A 15 35.08 17.95 -12.17
C THR A 15 33.63 17.54 -11.96
N ASN A 16 32.78 18.51 -11.61
CA ASN A 16 31.32 18.42 -11.66
C ASN A 16 30.91 18.22 -13.13
N MET A 17 31.18 17.03 -13.68
CA MET A 17 30.50 16.58 -14.87
C MET A 17 29.07 16.25 -14.46
N PRO A 18 28.04 16.87 -15.08
CA PRO A 18 26.66 16.55 -14.76
C PRO A 18 26.47 15.06 -14.99
N THR A 19 26.13 14.34 -13.92
CA THR A 19 25.83 12.91 -13.99
C THR A 19 24.60 12.76 -14.87
N LEU A 20 24.76 12.16 -16.05
CA LEU A 20 23.67 11.99 -17.01
C LEU A 20 22.50 11.24 -16.36
N SER A 21 21.27 11.67 -16.62
CA SER A 21 20.08 10.94 -16.19
C SER A 21 20.01 9.57 -16.89
N LEU A 22 19.25 8.63 -16.34
CA LEU A 22 19.07 7.32 -16.98
C LEU A 22 18.49 7.44 -18.41
N GLU A 23 17.57 8.38 -18.62
CA GLU A 23 17.00 8.67 -19.95
C GLU A 23 18.08 9.20 -20.90
N GLN A 24 18.96 10.08 -20.41
CA GLN A 24 20.10 10.58 -21.18
C GLN A 24 21.10 9.46 -21.52
N LEU A 25 21.32 8.49 -20.61
CA LEU A 25 22.17 7.33 -20.88
C LEU A 25 21.57 6.41 -21.94
N HIS A 26 20.25 6.15 -21.90
CA HIS A 26 19.58 5.38 -22.95
C HIS A 26 19.65 6.10 -24.31
N ALA A 27 19.35 7.40 -24.34
CA ALA A 27 19.47 8.19 -25.57
C ALA A 27 20.91 8.17 -26.11
N ARG A 28 21.91 8.24 -25.21
CA ARG A 28 23.32 8.14 -25.59
C ARG A 28 23.67 6.77 -26.16
N ARG A 29 23.20 5.68 -25.55
CA ARG A 29 23.39 4.32 -26.06
C ARG A 29 22.82 4.18 -27.47
N ASP A 30 21.63 4.70 -27.71
CA ASP A 30 20.96 4.61 -29.01
C ASP A 30 21.70 5.45 -30.07
N GLU A 31 22.18 6.64 -29.71
CA GLU A 31 23.05 7.46 -30.56
C GLU A 31 24.35 6.73 -30.94
N LEU A 32 25.03 6.11 -29.97
CA LEU A 32 26.25 5.35 -30.20
C LEU A 32 25.99 4.12 -31.09
N ASN A 33 24.86 3.43 -30.92
CA ASN A 33 24.46 2.31 -31.78
C ASN A 33 24.20 2.74 -33.23
N MET A 34 23.57 3.90 -33.44
CA MET A 34 23.38 4.45 -34.79
C MET A 34 24.73 4.77 -35.44
N GLN A 35 25.64 5.42 -34.70
CA GLN A 35 27.00 5.74 -35.19
C GLN A 35 27.79 4.47 -35.52
N LEU A 36 27.71 3.46 -34.66
CA LEU A 36 28.36 2.16 -34.86
C LEU A 36 27.84 1.48 -36.14
N THR A 37 26.53 1.48 -36.35
CA THR A 37 25.88 0.91 -37.54
C THR A 37 26.33 1.63 -38.81
N ALA A 38 26.36 2.96 -38.79
CA ALA A 38 26.83 3.77 -39.91
C ALA A 38 28.31 3.48 -40.26
N LEU A 39 29.19 3.40 -39.26
CA LEU A 39 30.60 3.08 -39.48
C LEU A 39 30.83 1.65 -39.96
N GLN A 40 30.03 0.69 -39.49
CA GLN A 40 30.08 -0.67 -40.00
C GLN A 40 29.70 -0.74 -41.48
N ALA A 41 28.66 -0.01 -41.89
CA ALA A 41 28.29 0.11 -43.30
C ALA A 41 29.42 0.76 -44.12
N GLN A 42 30.02 1.84 -43.63
CA GLN A 42 31.16 2.51 -44.26
C GLN A 42 32.38 1.57 -44.39
N ARG A 43 32.69 0.79 -43.34
CA ARG A 43 33.78 -0.19 -43.36
C ARG A 43 33.57 -1.25 -44.43
N VAL A 44 32.35 -1.76 -44.58
CA VAL A 44 31.99 -2.72 -45.63
C VAL A 44 32.20 -2.10 -47.02
N GLN A 45 31.76 -0.85 -47.21
CA GLN A 45 31.94 -0.16 -48.49
C GLN A 45 33.43 0.04 -48.83
N ILE A 46 34.25 0.50 -47.88
CA ILE A 46 35.70 0.66 -48.08
C ILE A 46 36.36 -0.70 -48.38
N ALA A 47 35.96 -1.77 -47.68
CA ALA A 47 36.49 -3.10 -47.93
C ALA A 47 36.17 -3.60 -49.35
N ASN A 48 34.98 -3.31 -49.86
CA ASN A 48 34.60 -3.61 -51.24
C ASN A 48 35.42 -2.78 -52.24
N ASP A 49 35.63 -1.49 -51.97
CA ASP A 49 36.50 -0.63 -52.81
C ASP A 49 37.94 -1.17 -52.88
N VAL A 50 38.51 -1.62 -51.76
CA VAL A 50 39.85 -2.23 -51.72
C VAL A 50 39.90 -3.46 -52.65
N ARG A 51 38.92 -4.35 -52.55
CA ARG A 51 38.83 -5.55 -53.39
C ARG A 51 38.70 -5.21 -54.88
N GLN A 52 37.91 -4.19 -55.21
CA GLN A 52 37.75 -3.73 -56.58
C GLN A 52 39.04 -3.16 -57.15
N VAL A 53 39.71 -2.27 -56.40
CA VAL A 53 41.00 -1.68 -56.83
C VAL A 53 42.06 -2.78 -57.00
N GLU A 54 42.07 -3.79 -56.13
CA GLU A 54 42.97 -4.94 -56.26
C GLU A 54 42.67 -5.81 -57.49
N ALA A 55 41.39 -5.98 -57.87
CA ALA A 55 41.01 -6.66 -59.11
C ALA A 55 41.42 -5.86 -60.35
N ASP A 56 41.19 -4.54 -60.34
CA ASP A 56 41.58 -3.63 -61.43
C ASP A 56 43.10 -3.60 -61.60
N GLN A 57 43.85 -3.58 -60.51
CA GLN A 57 45.32 -3.62 -60.52
C GLN A 57 45.84 -4.92 -61.13
N ARG A 58 45.24 -6.07 -60.80
CA ARG A 58 45.60 -7.36 -61.41
C ARG A 58 45.31 -7.38 -62.92
N SER A 59 44.19 -6.81 -63.34
CA SER A 59 43.81 -6.69 -64.75
C SER A 59 44.77 -5.78 -65.54
N ALA A 60 45.10 -4.60 -65.00
CA ALA A 60 46.03 -3.66 -65.62
C ALA A 60 47.43 -4.28 -65.82
N ARG A 61 47.94 -4.98 -64.79
CA ARG A 61 49.22 -5.71 -64.87
C ARG A 61 49.20 -6.78 -65.95
N ALA A 62 48.12 -7.56 -66.07
CA ALA A 62 47.98 -8.58 -67.10
C ALA A 62 47.97 -7.99 -68.53
N LYS A 63 47.53 -6.73 -68.68
CA LYS A 63 47.53 -5.98 -69.95
C LYS A 63 48.82 -5.20 -70.21
N GLY A 64 49.83 -5.32 -69.34
CA GLY A 64 51.11 -4.60 -69.47
C GLY A 64 51.03 -3.09 -69.17
N GLN A 65 50.00 -2.63 -68.46
CA GLN A 65 49.81 -1.22 -68.11
C GLN A 65 50.52 -0.87 -66.78
N ASP A 66 50.91 0.40 -66.62
CA ASP A 66 51.42 0.92 -65.35
C ASP A 66 50.31 0.94 -64.28
N GLY A 67 50.56 0.24 -63.17
CA GLY A 67 49.64 0.09 -62.05
C GLY A 67 49.98 0.94 -60.82
N ALA A 68 50.93 1.89 -60.91
CA ALA A 68 51.37 2.70 -59.77
C ALA A 68 50.21 3.46 -59.10
N LEU A 69 49.35 4.13 -59.88
CA LEU A 69 48.17 4.85 -59.40
C LEU A 69 47.18 3.94 -58.65
N LEU A 70 46.93 2.72 -59.16
CA LEU A 70 46.05 1.75 -58.50
C LEU A 70 46.66 1.23 -57.20
N THR A 71 47.98 1.08 -57.16
CA THR A 71 48.72 0.69 -55.95
C THR A 71 48.58 1.74 -54.86
N GLU A 72 48.74 3.03 -55.21
CA GLU A 72 48.60 4.12 -54.26
C GLU A 72 47.15 4.27 -53.78
N ARG A 73 46.18 4.19 -54.70
CA ARG A 73 44.76 4.20 -54.35
C ARG A 73 44.40 3.05 -53.40
N ARG A 74 44.95 1.85 -53.61
CA ARG A 74 44.76 0.70 -52.72
C ARG A 74 45.28 1.02 -51.32
N LYS A 75 46.54 1.50 -51.20
CA LYS A 75 47.13 1.87 -49.90
C LYS A 75 46.28 2.88 -49.15
N GLN A 76 45.80 3.93 -49.83
CA GLN A 76 44.93 4.93 -49.22
C GLN A 76 43.62 4.33 -48.69
N ARG A 77 43.01 3.38 -49.42
CA ARG A 77 41.79 2.70 -48.98
C ARG A 77 42.03 1.73 -47.82
N GLU A 78 43.18 1.04 -47.80
CA GLU A 78 43.59 0.20 -46.68
C GLU A 78 43.81 1.02 -45.40
N ILE A 79 44.43 2.20 -45.50
CA ILE A 79 44.55 3.15 -44.37
C ILE A 79 43.16 3.56 -43.88
N GLY A 80 42.24 3.93 -44.78
CA GLY A 80 40.86 4.26 -44.43
C GLY A 80 40.13 3.11 -43.72
N LEU A 81 40.38 1.87 -44.14
CA LEU A 81 39.80 0.67 -43.50
C LEU A 81 40.31 0.48 -42.07
N GLN A 82 41.62 0.69 -41.85
CA GLN A 82 42.23 0.63 -40.51
C GLN A 82 41.66 1.72 -39.60
N GLN A 83 41.57 2.96 -40.09
CA GLN A 83 41.00 4.10 -39.36
C GLN A 83 39.54 3.84 -38.95
N THR A 84 38.73 3.32 -39.88
CA THR A 84 37.31 3.02 -39.61
C THR A 84 37.19 1.86 -38.62
N SER A 85 38.07 0.86 -38.70
CA SER A 85 38.10 -0.26 -37.75
C SER A 85 38.47 0.21 -36.35
N TRP A 86 39.45 1.11 -36.21
CA TRP A 86 39.81 1.71 -34.92
C TRP A 86 38.65 2.54 -34.33
N ALA A 87 37.97 3.35 -35.16
CA ALA A 87 36.82 4.14 -34.72
C ALA A 87 35.65 3.26 -34.23
N ILE A 88 35.43 2.09 -34.87
CA ILE A 88 34.44 1.10 -34.43
C ILE A 88 34.78 0.55 -33.05
N GLU A 89 36.03 0.20 -32.77
CA GLU A 89 36.43 -0.31 -31.45
C GLU A 89 36.26 0.77 -30.36
N GLN A 90 36.66 2.01 -30.64
CA GLN A 90 36.45 3.13 -29.72
C GLN A 90 34.97 3.36 -29.40
N LEU A 91 34.07 3.21 -30.37
CA LEU A 91 32.63 3.30 -30.10
C LEU A 91 32.09 2.11 -29.31
N ARG A 92 32.61 0.91 -29.53
CA ARG A 92 32.23 -0.28 -28.76
C ARG A 92 32.62 -0.15 -27.29
N GLU A 93 33.81 0.36 -27.01
CA GLU A 93 34.26 0.66 -25.64
C GLU A 93 33.31 1.65 -24.95
N ARG A 94 33.02 2.78 -25.62
CA ARG A 94 32.09 3.80 -25.09
C ARG A 94 30.68 3.27 -24.89
N LEU A 95 30.22 2.37 -25.75
CA LEU A 95 28.92 1.72 -25.62
C LEU A 95 28.90 0.76 -24.42
N ALA A 96 29.96 -0.01 -24.23
CA ALA A 96 30.11 -0.90 -23.07
C ALA A 96 30.12 -0.13 -21.75
N ASP A 97 30.79 1.02 -21.70
CA ASP A 97 30.80 1.92 -20.53
C ASP A 97 29.39 2.46 -20.23
N THR A 98 28.69 2.93 -21.28
CA THR A 98 27.31 3.43 -21.16
C THR A 98 26.37 2.33 -20.66
N ASP A 99 26.47 1.12 -21.19
CA ASP A 99 25.66 -0.03 -20.77
C ASP A 99 26.00 -0.50 -19.34
N ALA A 100 27.26 -0.38 -18.92
CA ALA A 100 27.65 -0.65 -17.54
C ALA A 100 27.02 0.37 -16.58
N GLU A 101 26.96 1.64 -16.98
CA GLU A 101 26.36 2.70 -16.18
C GLU A 101 24.84 2.56 -16.07
N ILE A 102 24.16 2.22 -17.18
CA ILE A 102 22.73 1.88 -17.20
C ILE A 102 22.45 0.72 -16.23
N ARG A 103 23.18 -0.39 -16.34
CA ARG A 103 23.00 -1.57 -15.48
C ARG A 103 23.18 -1.29 -13.98
N ARG A 104 24.01 -0.31 -13.63
CA ARG A 104 24.18 0.12 -12.23
C ARG A 104 23.00 0.96 -11.73
N ARG A 105 22.35 1.73 -12.59
CA ARG A 105 21.33 2.72 -12.23
C ARG A 105 19.89 2.21 -12.38
N ASP A 106 19.64 1.32 -13.33
CA ASP A 106 18.31 0.73 -13.57
C ASP A 106 17.69 0.10 -12.30
N PRO A 107 18.42 -0.76 -11.55
CA PRO A 107 17.86 -1.37 -10.35
C PRO A 107 17.55 -0.35 -9.26
N VAL A 108 18.37 0.71 -9.14
CA VAL A 108 18.19 1.77 -8.14
C VAL A 108 16.92 2.55 -8.45
N LYS A 109 16.71 2.97 -9.70
CA LYS A 109 15.47 3.65 -10.10
C LYS A 109 14.23 2.78 -9.96
N ALA A 110 14.35 1.47 -10.23
CA ALA A 110 13.24 0.54 -10.00
C ALA A 110 12.91 0.45 -8.51
N LEU A 111 13.93 0.31 -7.65
CA LEU A 111 13.77 0.29 -6.20
C LEU A 111 13.15 1.59 -5.66
N GLU A 112 13.59 2.76 -6.12
CA GLU A 112 13.01 4.06 -5.76
C GLU A 112 11.51 4.13 -6.09
N ARG A 113 11.12 3.62 -7.27
CA ARG A 113 9.71 3.54 -7.67
C ARG A 113 8.92 2.62 -6.76
N ASP A 114 9.45 1.44 -6.46
CA ASP A 114 8.79 0.45 -5.61
C ASP A 114 8.64 0.95 -4.17
N ILE A 115 9.66 1.64 -3.63
CA ILE A 115 9.59 2.32 -2.33
C ILE A 115 8.51 3.41 -2.35
N GLY A 116 8.46 4.24 -3.41
CA GLY A 116 7.44 5.27 -3.56
C GLY A 116 6.02 4.69 -3.56
N LYS A 117 5.82 3.56 -4.26
CA LYS A 117 4.54 2.84 -4.28
C LYS A 117 4.19 2.29 -2.89
N LEU A 118 5.14 1.64 -2.22
CA LEU A 118 4.93 1.10 -0.87
C LEU A 118 4.53 2.21 0.13
N LEU A 119 5.17 3.37 0.07
CA LEU A 119 4.83 4.50 0.93
C LEU A 119 3.40 5.01 0.70
N ALA A 120 2.95 5.08 -0.56
CA ALA A 120 1.57 5.46 -0.89
C ALA A 120 0.55 4.41 -0.41
N ASP A 121 0.88 3.12 -0.57
CA ASP A 121 0.05 2.01 -0.09
C ASP A 121 -0.07 2.03 1.44
N LEU A 122 1.03 2.31 2.17
CA LEU A 122 1.02 2.45 3.62
C LEU A 122 0.16 3.63 4.10
N GLN A 123 0.23 4.79 3.43
CA GLN A 123 -0.62 5.93 3.75
C GLN A 123 -2.11 5.61 3.59
N THR A 124 -2.45 4.86 2.53
CA THR A 124 -3.83 4.41 2.28
C THR A 124 -4.29 3.45 3.36
N TYR A 125 -3.44 2.46 3.69
CA TYR A 125 -3.71 1.50 4.75
C TYR A 125 -3.94 2.17 6.11
N ASP A 126 -3.10 3.14 6.49
CA ASP A 126 -3.24 3.87 7.76
C ASP A 126 -4.53 4.69 7.82
N ALA A 127 -4.94 5.30 6.70
CA ALA A 127 -6.21 6.01 6.61
C ALA A 127 -7.42 5.07 6.76
N ASP A 128 -7.39 3.90 6.11
CA ASP A 128 -8.44 2.90 6.21
C ASP A 128 -8.51 2.29 7.62
N ARG A 129 -7.36 2.05 8.25
CA ARG A 129 -7.30 1.59 9.64
C ARG A 129 -7.90 2.61 10.60
N ALA A 130 -7.54 3.89 10.49
CA ALA A 130 -8.11 4.95 11.32
C ALA A 130 -9.63 5.07 11.13
N ARG A 131 -10.12 4.91 9.90
CA ARG A 131 -11.56 4.88 9.60
C ARG A 131 -12.24 3.68 10.23
N LEU A 132 -11.62 2.50 10.19
CA LEU A 132 -12.14 1.28 10.82
C LEU A 132 -12.22 1.42 12.34
N ASP A 133 -11.16 1.95 12.97
CA ASP A 133 -11.12 2.19 14.41
C ASP A 133 -12.24 3.18 14.83
N GLY A 134 -12.41 4.27 14.08
CA GLY A 134 -13.50 5.22 14.31
C GLY A 134 -14.89 4.61 14.14
N ALA A 135 -15.10 3.80 13.09
CA ALA A 135 -16.36 3.11 12.84
C ALA A 135 -16.66 2.06 13.92
N HIS A 136 -15.64 1.36 14.41
CA HIS A 136 -15.77 0.38 15.48
C HIS A 136 -16.19 1.05 16.79
N GLN A 137 -15.56 2.17 17.16
CA GLN A 137 -15.94 2.93 18.35
C GLN A 137 -17.38 3.47 18.25
N ALA A 138 -17.75 4.05 17.10
CA ALA A 138 -19.12 4.53 16.89
C ALA A 138 -20.18 3.42 17.00
N ALA A 139 -19.85 2.20 16.54
CA ALA A 139 -20.73 1.04 16.69
C ALA A 139 -20.88 0.61 18.15
N ILE A 140 -19.78 0.61 18.93
CA ILE A 140 -19.81 0.34 20.38
C ILE A 140 -20.69 1.37 21.08
N ASP A 141 -20.49 2.66 20.80
CA ASP A 141 -21.26 3.75 21.44
C ASP A 141 -22.75 3.64 21.11
N THR A 142 -23.09 3.28 19.87
CA THR A 142 -24.48 3.07 19.45
C THR A 142 -25.12 1.90 20.22
N LEU A 143 -24.42 0.77 20.36
CA LEU A 143 -24.92 -0.37 21.12
C LEU A 143 -25.07 -0.06 22.61
N ALA A 144 -24.13 0.70 23.19
CA ALA A 144 -24.20 1.14 24.58
C ALA A 144 -25.41 2.05 24.81
N ASN A 145 -25.68 3.00 23.91
CA ASN A 145 -26.84 3.89 23.99
C ASN A 145 -28.15 3.10 23.91
N ILE A 146 -28.28 2.18 22.96
CA ILE A 146 -29.48 1.33 22.83
C ILE A 146 -29.69 0.51 24.12
N ALA A 147 -28.62 -0.05 24.67
CA ALA A 147 -28.72 -0.84 25.89
C ALA A 147 -29.10 0.02 27.12
N GLN A 148 -28.62 1.26 27.21
CA GLN A 148 -29.02 2.21 28.24
C GLN A 148 -30.50 2.62 28.10
N GLU A 149 -30.97 2.92 26.88
CA GLU A 149 -32.38 3.24 26.63
C GLU A 149 -33.31 2.08 27.04
N LEU A 150 -32.92 0.84 26.71
CA LEU A 150 -33.65 -0.36 27.13
C LEU A 150 -33.65 -0.53 28.66
N HIS A 151 -32.51 -0.27 29.31
CA HIS A 151 -32.42 -0.32 30.77
C HIS A 151 -33.37 0.68 31.42
N GLU A 152 -33.36 1.94 30.99
CA GLU A 152 -34.24 2.98 31.52
C GLU A 152 -35.72 2.67 31.31
N LEU A 153 -36.09 2.16 30.13
CA LEU A 153 -37.47 1.74 29.86
C LEU A 153 -37.91 0.62 30.79
N VAL A 154 -37.08 -0.40 30.96
CA VAL A 154 -37.36 -1.55 31.82
C VAL A 154 -37.43 -1.12 33.29
N TRP A 155 -36.52 -0.26 33.72
CA TRP A 155 -36.47 0.27 35.09
C TRP A 155 -37.69 1.11 35.43
N THR A 156 -38.04 2.08 34.59
CA THR A 156 -39.22 2.94 34.78
C THR A 156 -40.52 2.13 34.76
N THR A 157 -40.64 1.15 33.85
CA THR A 157 -41.80 0.24 33.82
C THR A 157 -41.89 -0.59 35.09
N ARG A 158 -40.75 -1.05 35.63
CA ARG A 158 -40.70 -1.75 36.91
C ARG A 158 -41.13 -0.89 38.08
N GLN A 159 -40.57 0.30 38.21
CA GLN A 159 -40.97 1.24 39.26
C GLN A 159 -42.48 1.49 39.21
N ARG A 160 -43.03 1.70 38.01
CA ARG A 160 -44.46 1.89 37.84
C ARG A 160 -45.28 0.66 38.21
N HIS A 161 -44.80 -0.54 37.88
CA HIS A 161 -45.46 -1.79 38.27
C HIS A 161 -45.47 -1.96 39.79
N ASP A 162 -44.32 -1.75 40.44
CA ASP A 162 -44.17 -1.88 41.90
C ASP A 162 -45.05 -0.85 42.63
N ASP A 163 -45.10 0.39 42.13
CA ASP A 163 -46.01 1.44 42.62
C ASP A 163 -47.49 1.04 42.51
N LEU A 164 -47.90 0.51 41.35
CA LEU A 164 -49.28 0.07 41.13
C LEU A 164 -49.62 -1.13 42.01
N LEU A 165 -48.68 -2.05 42.20
CA LEU A 165 -48.84 -3.21 43.06
C LEU A 165 -49.03 -2.79 44.53
N ALA A 166 -48.18 -1.88 45.03
CA ALA A 166 -48.29 -1.33 46.37
C ALA A 166 -49.60 -0.57 46.56
N ARG A 167 -50.03 0.25 45.59
CA ARG A 167 -51.32 0.94 45.62
C ARG A 167 -52.49 -0.03 45.66
N ALA A 168 -52.47 -1.09 44.84
CA ALA A 168 -53.51 -2.11 44.85
C ALA A 168 -53.58 -2.86 46.20
N GLN A 169 -52.43 -3.17 46.80
CA GLN A 169 -52.36 -3.78 48.14
C GLN A 169 -52.96 -2.86 49.21
N ASN A 170 -52.61 -1.57 49.20
CA ASN A 170 -53.16 -0.57 50.12
C ASN A 170 -54.68 -0.43 49.97
N LEU A 171 -55.19 -0.37 48.74
CA LEU A 171 -56.64 -0.29 48.50
C LEU A 171 -57.37 -1.54 49.02
N ARG A 172 -56.80 -2.73 48.86
CA ARG A 172 -57.37 -3.97 49.44
C ARG A 172 -57.39 -3.92 50.96
N ALA A 173 -56.30 -3.49 51.58
CA ALA A 173 -56.22 -3.36 53.02
C ALA A 173 -57.26 -2.36 53.55
N THR A 174 -57.47 -1.24 52.85
CA THR A 174 -58.50 -0.25 53.18
C THR A 174 -59.91 -0.83 53.01
N ALA A 175 -60.20 -1.53 51.90
CA ALA A 175 -61.49 -2.18 51.67
C ALA A 175 -61.83 -3.22 52.75
N GLN A 176 -60.82 -3.99 53.20
CA GLN A 176 -60.96 -4.91 54.32
C GLN A 176 -61.29 -4.19 55.63
N ARG A 177 -60.59 -3.10 55.95
CA ARG A 177 -60.84 -2.30 57.17
C ARG A 177 -62.23 -1.66 57.18
N LEU A 178 -62.78 -1.32 56.02
CA LEU A 178 -64.11 -0.75 55.86
C LEU A 178 -65.23 -1.80 55.82
N GLY A 179 -64.93 -3.09 55.99
CA GLY A 179 -65.95 -4.15 56.00
C GLY A 179 -66.49 -4.53 54.62
N HIS A 180 -65.79 -4.15 53.54
CA HIS A 180 -66.16 -4.46 52.16
C HIS A 180 -65.10 -5.34 51.46
N PRO A 181 -64.85 -6.57 51.95
CA PRO A 181 -63.82 -7.44 51.37
C PRO A 181 -64.17 -7.97 49.97
N SER A 182 -65.43 -7.85 49.55
CA SER A 182 -65.93 -8.27 48.24
C SER A 182 -65.56 -7.31 47.10
N VAL A 183 -64.99 -6.13 47.38
CA VAL A 183 -64.55 -5.18 46.36
C VAL A 183 -63.31 -5.73 45.64
N ALA A 184 -63.47 -6.08 44.36
CA ALA A 184 -62.39 -6.57 43.52
C ALA A 184 -61.43 -5.42 43.13
N VAL A 185 -60.28 -5.33 43.80
CA VAL A 185 -59.20 -4.43 43.40
C VAL A 185 -58.32 -5.12 42.35
N PRO A 186 -58.22 -4.60 41.10
CA PRO A 186 -57.37 -5.19 40.08
C PRO A 186 -55.90 -5.07 40.44
N THR A 187 -55.10 -6.09 40.07
CA THR A 187 -53.64 -6.08 40.19
C THR A 187 -53.00 -5.96 38.80
N PRO A 188 -51.83 -5.29 38.71
CA PRO A 188 -51.04 -5.37 37.50
C PRO A 188 -50.69 -6.83 37.17
N ARG A 189 -50.68 -7.17 35.88
CA ARG A 189 -50.34 -8.53 35.41
C ARG A 189 -48.89 -8.85 35.76
N SER A 190 -48.62 -10.11 36.10
CA SER A 190 -47.25 -10.59 36.29
C SER A 190 -46.43 -10.41 35.02
N TRP A 191 -45.13 -10.22 35.19
CA TRP A 191 -44.20 -10.13 34.07
C TRP A 191 -44.17 -11.45 33.31
N SER A 192 -43.90 -11.40 32.01
CA SER A 192 -43.52 -12.60 31.28
C SER A 192 -42.15 -13.08 31.77
N GLN A 193 -41.94 -14.40 31.86
CA GLN A 193 -40.70 -15.03 32.35
C GLN A 193 -39.39 -14.42 31.80
N PRO A 194 -39.27 -14.06 30.50
CA PRO A 194 -38.06 -13.44 29.95
C PRO A 194 -37.77 -12.03 30.50
N LEU A 195 -38.81 -11.21 30.70
CA LEU A 195 -38.68 -9.89 31.32
C LEU A 195 -38.33 -10.01 32.80
N GLU A 196 -38.90 -11.00 33.48
CA GLU A 196 -38.61 -11.29 34.89
C GLU A 196 -37.14 -11.71 35.11
N GLN A 197 -36.57 -12.49 34.19
CA GLN A 197 -35.14 -12.85 34.21
C GLN A 197 -34.23 -11.65 33.91
N ALA A 198 -34.55 -10.87 32.88
CA ALA A 198 -33.81 -9.65 32.55
C ALA A 198 -33.79 -8.67 33.74
N LEU A 199 -34.91 -8.53 34.45
CA LEU A 199 -35.05 -7.67 35.63
C LEU A 199 -34.28 -8.14 36.88
N ARG A 200 -33.96 -9.44 36.98
CA ARG A 200 -33.17 -10.01 38.07
C ARG A 200 -31.67 -9.99 37.79
N GLY A 201 -31.25 -10.17 36.53
CA GLY A 201 -29.83 -10.27 36.14
C GLY A 201 -29.14 -8.94 35.80
N THR A 202 -29.87 -7.96 35.27
CA THR A 202 -29.24 -6.76 34.66
C THR A 202 -28.66 -5.77 35.67
N GLY A 203 -29.17 -5.68 36.90
CA GLY A 203 -28.82 -4.58 37.80
C GLY A 203 -27.35 -4.50 38.23
N ALA A 204 -26.68 -5.62 38.49
CA ALA A 204 -25.31 -5.64 39.03
C ALA A 204 -24.24 -5.65 37.92
N ALA A 205 -24.43 -6.45 36.88
CA ALA A 205 -23.52 -6.53 35.74
C ALA A 205 -23.55 -5.25 34.87
N TRP A 206 -24.72 -4.62 34.70
CA TRP A 206 -24.87 -3.33 34.00
C TRP A 206 -24.14 -2.19 34.73
N ARG A 207 -24.30 -2.11 36.06
CA ARG A 207 -23.56 -1.13 36.88
C ARG A 207 -22.06 -1.35 36.80
N ALA A 208 -21.59 -2.59 36.86
CA ALA A 208 -20.17 -2.92 36.73
C ALA A 208 -19.59 -2.56 35.33
N TYR A 209 -20.38 -2.73 34.27
CA TYR A 209 -20.02 -2.32 32.91
C TYR A 209 -19.93 -0.79 32.76
N LEU A 210 -20.94 -0.06 33.24
CA LEU A 210 -20.95 1.42 33.18
C LEU A 210 -19.84 2.07 34.02
N THR A 211 -19.38 1.43 35.09
CA THR A 211 -18.26 1.90 35.91
C THR A 211 -16.88 1.41 35.43
N SER A 212 -16.83 0.56 34.40
CA SER A 212 -15.58 -0.01 33.88
C SER A 212 -14.86 1.02 33.01
N ILE A 213 -13.69 1.48 33.47
CA ILE A 213 -12.82 2.46 32.80
C ILE A 213 -12.33 1.97 31.42
N HIS A 214 -12.47 0.68 31.11
CA HIS A 214 -11.85 0.05 29.95
C HIS A 214 -12.80 -0.20 28.76
N ASN A 215 -14.09 0.16 28.80
CA ASN A 215 -15.07 -0.12 27.73
C ASN A 215 -15.04 -1.59 27.24
N ARG A 216 -14.52 -2.51 28.05
CA ARG A 216 -14.55 -3.94 27.78
C ARG A 216 -15.72 -4.51 28.56
N ALA A 217 -16.75 -4.92 27.84
CA ALA A 217 -17.79 -5.76 28.39
C ALA A 217 -17.12 -6.96 29.07
N PRO A 218 -17.27 -7.18 30.39
CA PRO A 218 -16.85 -8.45 30.96
C PRO A 218 -17.59 -9.55 30.20
N GLU A 219 -16.89 -10.60 29.75
CA GLU A 219 -17.44 -11.72 28.95
C GLU A 219 -18.90 -12.15 29.29
N PRO A 220 -19.32 -12.28 30.57
CA PRO A 220 -20.70 -12.63 30.90
C PRO A 220 -21.72 -11.60 30.39
N PHE A 221 -21.38 -10.32 30.37
CA PHE A 221 -22.24 -9.23 29.90
C PHE A 221 -22.46 -9.25 28.39
N ALA A 222 -21.42 -9.54 27.60
CA ALA A 222 -21.54 -9.70 26.15
C ALA A 222 -22.42 -10.91 25.79
N ARG A 223 -22.32 -12.01 26.56
CA ARG A 223 -23.18 -13.19 26.39
C ARG A 223 -24.64 -12.92 26.79
N GLU A 224 -24.87 -12.23 27.90
CA GLU A 224 -26.22 -11.91 28.39
C GLU A 224 -26.93 -10.86 27.52
N LEU A 225 -26.23 -9.82 27.06
CA LEU A 225 -26.76 -8.88 26.07
C LEU A 225 -26.99 -9.55 24.72
N GLY A 226 -26.08 -10.44 24.28
CA GLY A 226 -26.26 -11.23 23.08
C GLY A 226 -27.52 -12.11 23.14
N ALA A 227 -27.77 -12.75 24.29
CA ALA A 227 -28.96 -13.56 24.52
C ALA A 227 -30.25 -12.70 24.58
N ALA A 228 -30.22 -11.57 25.30
CA ALA A 228 -31.35 -10.66 25.39
C ALA A 228 -31.70 -10.02 24.03
N ALA A 229 -30.69 -9.63 23.24
CA ALA A 229 -30.87 -9.10 21.89
C ALA A 229 -31.40 -10.18 20.93
N ALA A 230 -30.92 -11.43 21.02
CA ALA A 230 -31.43 -12.54 20.23
C ALA A 230 -32.92 -12.85 20.54
N ILE A 231 -33.31 -12.81 21.81
CA ILE A 231 -34.70 -12.99 22.24
C ILE A 231 -35.56 -11.82 21.75
N ALA A 232 -35.10 -10.58 21.92
CA ALA A 232 -35.82 -9.40 21.42
C ALA A 232 -36.01 -9.43 19.89
N LEU A 233 -35.01 -9.91 19.14
CA LEU A 233 -35.09 -10.08 17.69
C LEU A 233 -36.09 -11.18 17.29
N ALA A 234 -36.10 -12.31 18.02
CA ALA A 234 -37.04 -13.40 17.80
C ALA A 234 -38.50 -12.97 18.05
N THR A 235 -38.75 -12.26 19.15
CA THR A 235 -40.07 -11.72 19.49
C THR A 235 -40.53 -10.70 18.46
N ARG A 236 -39.64 -9.82 17.98
CA ARG A 236 -39.95 -8.84 16.92
C ARG A 236 -40.31 -9.50 15.58
N ARG A 237 -39.69 -10.64 15.25
CA ARG A 237 -40.02 -11.43 14.05
C ARG A 237 -41.35 -12.16 14.18
N GLN A 238 -41.73 -12.60 15.37
CA GLN A 238 -43.05 -13.19 15.64
C GLN A 238 -44.19 -12.16 15.58
N VAL A 239 -43.97 -10.95 16.08
CA VAL A 239 -44.99 -9.88 16.05
C VAL A 239 -45.19 -9.29 14.65
N ARG A 240 -44.23 -9.49 13.72
CA ARG A 240 -44.32 -9.07 12.32
C ARG A 240 -44.87 -10.14 11.36
N ARG A 241 -45.19 -11.33 11.85
CA ARG A 241 -45.93 -12.37 11.11
C ARG A 241 -47.39 -12.35 11.55
#